data_AF-A0A9X9WC12-F1
#
_entry.id   AF-A0A9X9WC12-F1
#
_cell.length_a   1.000
_cell.length_b   1.000
_cell.length_c   1.000
_cell.angle_alpha   90.00
_cell.angle_beta   90.00
_cell.angle_gamma   90.00
#
_symmetry.space_group_name_H-M   'P 1'
#
loop_
_entity.id
_entity.type
_entity.pdbx_description
1 polymer ?
#
loop_
_entity_poly.entity_id
_entity_poly.type
_entity_poly.pdbx_seq_one_letter_code
_entity_poly.pdbx_strand_id
1 'polypeptide(L)' 'MIRVFPVPLSVRTACGRCLARFAIAPEDPRDPWWVVYRDPAGQWCTAMLEDPEAV' A
#
# COMPACT_ATOMS: atom_id res chain seq x y z
N MET A 1 -0.92 -15.61 8.73
CA MET A 1 -0.39 -14.55 9.63
C MET A 1 0.01 -13.39 8.75
N ILE A 2 -0.54 -12.19 8.97
CA ILE A 2 -0.31 -11.03 8.10
C ILE A 2 1.08 -10.43 8.40
N ARG A 3 1.91 -10.26 7.36
CA ARG A 3 3.21 -9.58 7.47
C ARG A 3 3.09 -8.12 7.05
N VAL A 4 3.45 -7.22 7.97
CA VAL A 4 3.40 -5.76 7.75
C VAL A 4 4.81 -5.18 7.83
N PHE A 5 5.20 -4.40 6.83
CA PHE A 5 6.51 -3.77 6.72
C PHE A 5 6.37 -2.25 6.74
N PRO A 6 7.20 -1.51 7.50
CA PRO A 6 7.27 -0.06 7.36
C PRO A 6 7.98 0.27 6.04
N VAL A 7 7.26 0.89 5.10
CA VAL A 7 7.81 1.25 3.77
C VAL A 7 7.28 2.62 3.38
N PRO A 8 8.11 3.68 3.36
CA PRO A 8 7.71 4.96 2.79
C PRO A 8 7.68 4.83 1.26
N LEU A 9 6.54 4.40 0.74
CA LEU A 9 6.38 4.14 -0.69
C LEU A 9 5.42 5.15 -1.33
N SER A 10 5.84 5.78 -2.42
CA SER A 10 4.91 6.62 -3.20
C SER A 10 4.02 5.73 -4.05
N VAL A 11 2.73 5.72 -3.77
CA VAL A 11 1.75 4.87 -4.45
C VAL A 11 0.69 5.72 -5.14
N ARG A 12 0.21 5.25 -6.29
CA ARG A 12 -0.95 5.85 -6.96
C ARG A 12 -2.20 5.12 -6.51
N THR A 13 -3.16 5.86 -5.98
CA THR A 13 -4.46 5.37 -5.52
C THR A 13 -5.58 6.05 -6.30
N ALA A 14 -6.82 5.62 -6.10
CA ALA A 14 -8.00 6.31 -6.62
C ALA A 14 -8.07 7.78 -6.16
N CYS A 15 -7.47 8.11 -5.01
CA CYS A 15 -7.41 9.46 -4.46
C CYS A 15 -6.22 10.29 -4.98
N GLY A 16 -5.43 9.76 -5.93
CA GLY A 16 -4.20 10.37 -6.42
C GLY A 16 -2.94 9.73 -5.83
N ARG A 17 -1.80 10.44 -5.91
CA ARG A 17 -0.54 9.94 -5.34
C ARG A 17 -0.50 10.19 -3.83
N CYS A 18 -0.10 9.19 -3.06
CA CYS A 18 0.11 9.31 -1.62
C CYS A 18 1.35 8.54 -1.17
N LEU A 19 1.88 8.91 -0.01
CA LEU A 19 2.95 8.16 0.65
C LEU A 19 2.35 7.09 1.56
N ALA A 20 2.46 5.84 1.15
CA ALA A 20 2.19 4.71 2.02
C ALA A 20 3.18 4.69 3.19
N ARG A 21 2.70 4.27 4.36
CA ARG A 21 3.49 4.14 5.58
C ARG A 21 3.85 2.69 5.86
N PHE A 22 2.95 1.79 5.47
CA PHE A 22 3.12 0.35 5.64
C PHE A 22 2.73 -0.38 4.37
N ALA A 23 3.40 -1.51 4.13
CA ALA A 23 3.03 -2.49 3.13
C ALA A 23 2.61 -3.78 3.84
N ILE A 24 1.59 -4.44 3.29
CA ILE A 24 1.07 -5.72 3.73
C ILE A 24 1.43 -6.72 2.64
N ALA A 25 2.32 -7.64 2.97
CA ALA A 25 2.68 -8.70 2.03
C ALA A 25 1.57 -9.74 1.96
N PRO A 26 1.25 -10.23 0.75
CA PRO A 26 0.37 -11.37 0.61
C PRO A 26 1.01 -12.64 1.17
N GLU A 27 0.17 -13.64 1.46
CA GLU A 27 0.67 -14.98 1.82
C GLU A 27 1.14 -15.76 0.58
N ASP A 28 0.42 -15.64 -0.55
CA ASP A 28 0.84 -16.15 -1.86
C ASP A 28 1.56 -15.04 -2.64
N PRO A 29 2.80 -15.24 -3.12
CA PRO A 29 3.52 -14.24 -3.91
C PRO A 29 2.84 -13.81 -5.22
N ARG A 30 1.83 -14.56 -5.69
CA ARG A 30 1.03 -14.23 -6.88
C ARG A 30 -0.12 -13.26 -6.59
N ASP A 31 -0.50 -13.12 -5.33
CA ASP A 31 -1.51 -12.17 -4.90
C ASP A 31 -0.91 -10.74 -4.84
N PRO A 32 -1.73 -9.70 -4.99
CA PRO A 32 -1.26 -8.34 -4.95
C PRO A 32 -0.86 -7.91 -3.54
N TRP A 33 0.13 -7.03 -3.47
CA TRP A 33 0.47 -6.32 -2.24
C TRP A 33 -0.59 -5.30 -1.90
N TRP A 34 -0.76 -5.05 -0.59
CA TRP A 34 -1.60 -3.96 -0.11
C TRP A 34 -0.74 -2.94 0.63
N VAL A 35 -1.19 -1.70 0.69
CA VAL A 35 -0.53 -0.63 1.41
C VAL A 35 -1.48 0.09 2.33
N VAL A 36 -0.95 0.63 3.42
CA VAL A 36 -1.66 1.46 4.39
C VAL A 36 -1.12 2.88 4.31
N TYR A 37 -1.99 3.85 4.12
CA TYR A 37 -1.63 5.26 3.94
C TYR A 37 -2.61 6.20 4.65
N ARG A 38 -2.25 7.48 4.72
CA ARG A 38 -3.15 8.56 5.15
C ARG A 38 -3.66 9.31 3.94
N ASP A 39 -4.97 9.47 3.82
CA ASP A 39 -5.55 10.35 2.80
C ASP A 39 -5.35 11.83 3.17
N PRO A 40 -5.74 12.79 2.30
CA PRO A 40 -5.62 14.22 2.59
C PRO A 40 -6.44 14.70 3.80
N ALA A 41 -7.51 13.99 4.17
CA ALA A 41 -8.30 14.28 5.38
C ALA A 41 -7.64 13.71 6.65
N GLY A 42 -6.51 13.00 6.51
CA GLY A 42 -5.82 12.36 7.61
C GLY A 42 -6.52 11.09 8.10
N GLN A 43 -7.34 10.43 7.30
CA GLN A 43 -7.94 9.13 7.59
C GLN A 43 -6.99 8.00 7.18
N TRP A 44 -7.03 6.87 7.89
CA TRP A 44 -6.28 5.68 7.50
C TRP A 44 -7.04 4.92 6.41
N CYS A 45 -6.34 4.60 5.32
CA CYS A 45 -6.90 3.90 4.17
C CYS A 45 -5.98 2.74 3.77
N THR A 46 -6.54 1.79 3.01
CA THR A 46 -5.79 0.74 2.34
C THR A 46 -6.00 0.80 0.84
N ALA A 47 -4.98 0.42 0.08
CA ALA A 47 -5.06 0.27 -1.37
C ALA A 47 -4.30 -0.97 -1.81
N MET A 48 -4.82 -1.63 -2.83
CA MET A 48 -4.15 -2.72 -3.53
C MET A 48 -3.16 -2.12 -4.54
N LEU A 49 -1.95 -2.68 -4.62
CA LEU A 49 -0.98 -2.33 -5.66
C LEU A 49 -1.24 -3.22 -6.87
N GLU A 50 -1.65 -2.62 -7.99
CA GLU A 50 -1.91 -3.34 -9.24
C GLU A 50 -0.62 -3.75 -9.97
N ASP A 51 0.53 -3.17 -9.59
CA ASP A 51 1.84 -3.51 -10.17
C ASP A 51 2.97 -3.36 -9.13
N PRO A 52 3.63 -4.45 -8.70
CA PRO A 52 4.72 -4.41 -7.72
C PRO A 52 6.03 -3.82 -8.27
N GLU A 53 6.15 -3.59 -9.58
CA GLU A 53 7.32 -2.88 -10.17
C GLU A 53 7.18 -1.34 -10.12
N ALA A 54 6.02 -0.82 -9.73
CA ALA A 54 5.80 0.62 -9.54
C ALA A 54 6.34 1.14 -8.18
N VAL A 55 7.17 0.34 -7.51
CA VAL A 55 7.72 0.58 -6.16
C VAL A 55 9.10 1.24 -6.23
#